data_AF-A0A4S3K1W0-F1
#
_entry.id   AF-A0A4S3K1W0-F1
#
_cell.length_a   1.000
_cell.length_b   1.000
_cell.length_c   1.000
_cell.angle_alpha   90.00
_cell.angle_beta   90.00
_cell.angle_gamma   90.00
#
_symmetry.space_group_name_H-M   'P 1'
#
loop_
_entity.id
_entity.type
_entity.pdbx_description
1 polymer ?
#
loop_
_entity_poly.entity_id
_entity_poly.type
_entity_poly.pdbx_seq_one_letter_code
_entity_poly.pdbx_strand_id
1 'polypeptide(L)'
;MITTLDDYPIHQTAQPVAIPSTSDRNFYDRFWFNGFVGDGSLYFSVAMGFYPNRRVMDAGFSVLVDGKQYCLHVSGDLPVDRANTKLGPITVQTIIPMRRHRVLISDPERGFEADLRFEGGTGTHEEDRQVLHDGVQLSMDVTRMTQFGAWSGWIKVKGKRIELNPAVTNGTRDRSWGIRPCGENGGRPHRWASQFYFGWSQTFWKDFILHGVLFADQKGDLVISSGGTIPRVPAGDEPVFARDTGEVAATPVGYTFNYLPNSRRLRSAKLKFKRPGGEIWEAEYEPLVTFAMAGVGYFHPTWGHGCFKGAYAIDDETWDVDKMDITQAHLFHVQQVCKVTLNGKEKSVGILEHTAFGPHDPSGFKEFADTWKPG
;
A
#
# COMPACT_ATOMS: atom_id res chain seq x y z
N MET A 1 27.93 12.89 -5.22
CA MET A 1 27.30 11.82 -6.02
C MET A 1 27.48 10.47 -5.37
N ILE A 2 28.65 10.16 -4.79
CA ILE A 2 28.78 9.04 -3.83
C ILE A 2 27.98 9.30 -2.55
N THR A 3 27.59 8.22 -1.87
CA THR A 3 26.75 8.14 -0.68
C THR A 3 27.33 7.15 0.32
N THR A 4 26.78 7.09 1.54
CA THR A 4 27.17 6.06 2.53
C THR A 4 26.94 4.63 2.04
N LEU A 5 25.98 4.43 1.12
CA LEU A 5 25.69 3.11 0.56
C LEU A 5 26.74 2.61 -0.44
N ASP A 6 27.58 3.49 -0.99
CA ASP A 6 28.63 3.11 -1.92
C ASP A 6 29.81 2.37 -1.26
N ASP A 7 29.87 2.34 0.08
CA ASP A 7 30.85 1.56 0.84
C ASP A 7 30.53 0.04 0.81
N TYR A 8 29.29 -0.32 0.49
CA TYR A 8 28.83 -1.71 0.40
C TYR A 8 28.89 -2.22 -1.05
N PRO A 9 29.15 -3.53 -1.27
CA PRO A 9 29.23 -4.12 -2.61
C PRO A 9 27.82 -4.38 -3.20
N ILE A 10 27.07 -3.31 -3.47
CA ILE A 10 25.65 -3.37 -3.86
C ILE A 10 25.32 -2.64 -5.17
N HIS A 11 26.32 -2.14 -5.89
CA HIS A 11 26.13 -1.47 -7.17
C HIS A 11 25.59 -2.43 -8.24
N GLN A 12 24.51 -2.04 -8.90
CA GLN A 12 23.91 -2.80 -10.02
C GLN A 12 24.39 -2.32 -11.40
N THR A 13 25.08 -1.18 -11.45
CA THR A 13 25.63 -0.58 -12.66
C THR A 13 27.02 -0.03 -12.37
N ALA A 14 27.71 0.52 -13.38
CA ALA A 14 28.98 1.23 -13.19
C ALA A 14 28.84 2.62 -12.52
N GLN A 15 27.61 3.05 -12.20
CA GLN A 15 27.34 4.35 -11.56
C GLN A 15 27.28 4.21 -10.03
N PRO A 16 27.54 5.30 -9.26
CA PRO A 16 27.26 5.34 -7.82
C PRO A 16 25.81 5.00 -7.49
N VAL A 17 25.54 4.46 -6.30
CA VAL A 17 24.20 4.02 -5.84
C VAL A 17 23.15 5.13 -5.96
N ALA A 18 23.55 6.40 -5.83
CA ALA A 18 22.65 7.55 -5.99
C ALA A 18 22.03 7.67 -7.39
N ILE A 19 22.62 7.10 -8.43
CA ILE A 19 22.19 7.28 -9.82
C ILE A 19 21.41 6.03 -10.29
N PRO A 20 20.10 6.14 -10.56
CA PRO A 20 19.34 5.02 -11.12
C PRO A 20 19.88 4.59 -12.48
N SER A 21 19.66 3.31 -12.82
CA SER A 21 20.01 2.76 -14.15
C SER A 21 19.18 3.33 -15.30
N THR A 22 18.06 4.00 -15.00
CA THR A 22 17.13 4.58 -15.96
C THR A 22 17.00 6.09 -15.75
N SER A 23 16.83 6.82 -16.85
CA SER A 23 16.47 8.25 -16.84
C SER A 23 14.96 8.49 -16.78
N ASP A 24 14.14 7.43 -16.70
CA ASP A 24 12.69 7.56 -16.62
C ASP A 24 12.30 8.41 -15.40
N ARG A 25 11.57 9.50 -15.66
CA ARG A 25 11.13 10.45 -14.63
C ARG A 25 10.25 9.79 -13.55
N ASN A 26 9.63 8.66 -13.86
CA ASN A 26 8.75 7.89 -12.98
C ASN A 26 9.46 6.81 -12.18
N PHE A 27 10.79 6.71 -12.27
CA PHE A 27 11.56 5.83 -11.39
C PHE A 27 11.42 6.26 -9.93
N TYR A 28 11.10 5.31 -9.05
CA TYR A 28 10.87 5.56 -7.64
C TYR A 28 11.35 4.40 -6.75
N ASP A 29 11.58 4.75 -5.49
CA ASP A 29 11.70 3.87 -4.34
C ASP A 29 10.65 4.30 -3.32
N ARG A 30 9.99 3.37 -2.62
CA ARG A 30 9.00 3.73 -1.60
C ARG A 30 8.92 2.77 -0.43
N PHE A 31 8.89 3.33 0.79
CA PHE A 31 8.35 2.66 1.97
C PHE A 31 6.84 2.89 2.03
N TRP A 32 6.10 1.82 2.31
CA TRP A 32 4.70 1.93 2.69
C TRP A 32 4.40 0.99 3.85
N PHE A 33 3.53 1.44 4.75
CA PHE A 33 3.10 0.68 5.91
C PHE A 33 1.61 0.89 6.13
N ASN A 34 0.95 -0.11 6.70
CA ASN A 34 -0.29 0.09 7.44
C ASN A 34 -0.26 -0.62 8.80
N GLY A 35 -1.17 -0.20 9.66
CA GLY A 35 -1.55 -0.94 10.85
C GLY A 35 -3.04 -0.80 11.10
N PHE A 36 -3.66 -1.84 11.65
CA PHE A 36 -5.09 -1.87 11.89
C PHE A 36 -5.47 -2.80 13.05
N VAL A 37 -6.62 -2.52 13.66
CA VAL A 37 -7.28 -3.43 14.60
C VAL A 37 -8.44 -4.11 13.88
N GLY A 38 -8.61 -5.41 14.10
CA GLY A 38 -9.54 -6.25 13.33
C GLY A 38 -11.03 -5.88 13.46
N ASP A 39 -11.40 -5.08 14.47
CA ASP A 39 -12.76 -4.55 14.64
C ASP A 39 -13.01 -3.23 13.89
N GLY A 40 -11.99 -2.66 13.25
CA GLY A 40 -12.06 -1.40 12.53
C GLY A 40 -11.95 -0.14 13.40
N SER A 41 -11.68 -0.27 14.70
CA SER A 41 -11.54 0.87 15.64
C SER A 41 -10.34 1.77 15.34
N LEU A 42 -9.32 1.23 14.68
CA LEU A 42 -8.12 1.93 14.27
C LEU A 42 -7.64 1.39 12.93
N TYR A 43 -7.28 2.31 12.05
CA TYR A 43 -6.41 2.05 10.91
C TYR A 43 -5.43 3.22 10.76
N PHE A 44 -4.18 2.96 10.40
CA PHE A 44 -3.23 4.01 10.02
C PHE A 44 -2.34 3.56 8.87
N SER A 45 -1.77 4.51 8.15
CA SER A 45 -0.80 4.25 7.09
C SER A 45 0.31 5.30 7.08
N VAL A 46 1.50 4.86 6.66
CA VAL A 46 2.68 5.69 6.45
C VAL A 46 3.18 5.41 5.05
N ALA A 47 3.46 6.45 4.27
CA ALA A 47 4.15 6.34 2.99
C ALA A 47 5.37 7.27 2.99
N MET A 48 6.45 6.84 2.35
CA MET A 48 7.62 7.69 2.10
C MET A 48 8.23 7.31 0.75
N GLY A 49 8.14 8.21 -0.23
CA GLY A 49 8.61 8.03 -1.59
C GLY A 49 9.89 8.81 -1.89
N PHE A 50 10.75 8.22 -2.73
CA PHE A 50 12.00 8.79 -3.22
C PHE A 50 11.94 8.77 -4.74
N TYR A 51 12.13 9.93 -5.38
CA TYR A 51 11.97 10.10 -6.82
C TYR A 51 13.25 10.73 -7.41
N PRO A 52 14.32 9.94 -7.64
CA PRO A 52 15.65 10.47 -7.98
C PRO A 52 15.68 11.36 -9.22
N ASN A 53 15.00 10.93 -10.29
CA ASN A 53 14.95 11.68 -11.55
C ASN A 53 14.07 12.94 -11.48
N ARG A 54 13.31 13.10 -10.38
CA ARG A 54 12.54 14.32 -10.06
C ARG A 54 13.20 15.18 -8.99
N ARG A 55 14.18 14.65 -8.26
CA ARG A 55 14.77 15.25 -7.06
C ARG A 55 13.75 15.54 -5.96
N VAL A 56 12.68 14.75 -5.90
CA VAL A 56 11.61 14.88 -4.90
C VAL A 56 11.66 13.73 -3.91
N MET A 57 11.42 14.04 -2.65
CA MET A 57 11.05 13.09 -1.61
C MET A 57 9.67 13.50 -1.08
N ASP A 58 8.77 12.53 -0.88
CA ASP A 58 7.48 12.76 -0.24
C ASP A 58 7.26 11.83 0.95
N ALA A 59 6.37 12.23 1.84
CA ALA A 59 5.90 11.40 2.92
C ALA A 59 4.46 11.74 3.30
N GLY A 60 3.73 10.73 3.75
CA GLY A 60 2.37 10.85 4.25
C GLY A 60 2.19 10.04 5.52
N PHE A 61 1.47 10.57 6.50
CA PHE A 61 1.00 9.83 7.67
C PHE A 61 -0.49 10.08 7.85
N SER A 62 -1.29 9.03 7.91
CA SER A 62 -2.73 9.18 8.09
C SER A 62 -3.30 8.14 9.04
N VAL A 63 -4.27 8.57 9.85
CA VAL A 63 -4.89 7.80 10.93
C VAL A 63 -6.40 7.92 10.81
N LEU A 64 -7.08 6.79 10.68
CA LEU A 64 -8.52 6.64 10.76
C LEU A 64 -8.91 6.16 12.16
N VAL A 65 -9.64 7.00 12.89
CA VAL A 65 -10.17 6.71 14.22
C VAL A 65 -11.43 7.53 14.47
N ASP A 66 -12.42 6.95 15.13
CA ASP A 66 -13.71 7.59 15.46
C ASP A 66 -14.41 8.24 14.25
N GLY A 67 -14.41 7.55 13.10
CA GLY A 67 -15.07 8.03 11.87
C GLY A 67 -14.35 9.18 11.16
N LYS A 68 -13.17 9.59 11.63
CA LYS A 68 -12.37 10.65 11.00
C LYS A 68 -11.03 10.11 10.52
N GLN A 69 -10.63 10.51 9.32
CA GLN A 69 -9.31 10.28 8.78
C GLN A 69 -8.51 11.58 8.86
N TYR A 70 -7.46 11.59 9.67
CA TYR A 70 -6.50 12.70 9.79
C TYR A 70 -5.31 12.39 8.88
N CYS A 71 -4.87 13.34 8.08
CA CYS A 71 -3.81 13.14 7.09
C CYS A 71 -2.77 14.26 7.23
N LEU A 72 -1.50 13.89 7.26
CA LEU A 72 -0.36 14.78 7.23
C LEU A 72 0.43 14.50 5.97
N HIS A 73 0.68 15.53 5.17
CA HIS A 73 1.40 15.43 3.90
C HIS A 73 2.68 16.26 3.95
N VAL A 74 3.77 15.71 3.42
CA VAL A 74 5.07 16.37 3.37
C VAL A 74 5.72 16.11 2.01
N SER A 75 6.31 17.14 1.42
CA SER A 75 7.11 17.07 0.20
C SER A 75 8.36 17.93 0.36
N GLY A 76 9.46 17.55 -0.25
CA GLY A 76 10.68 18.35 -0.26
C GLY A 76 11.76 17.79 -1.18
N ASP A 77 12.93 18.43 -1.11
CA ASP A 77 14.08 18.02 -1.90
C ASP A 77 14.59 16.63 -1.46
N LEU A 78 14.88 15.79 -2.45
CA LEU A 78 15.49 14.48 -2.22
C LEU A 78 16.98 14.64 -1.82
N PRO A 79 17.41 14.14 -0.66
CA PRO A 79 18.83 14.08 -0.34
C PRO A 79 19.58 13.15 -1.30
N VAL A 80 20.82 13.53 -1.65
CA VAL A 80 21.69 12.68 -2.49
C VAL A 80 21.92 11.33 -1.82
N ASP A 81 22.17 11.33 -0.52
CA ASP A 81 22.28 10.12 0.28
C ASP A 81 20.88 9.65 0.72
N ARG A 82 20.35 8.66 0.00
CA ARG A 82 19.02 8.07 0.23
C ARG A 82 18.98 7.12 1.43
N ALA A 83 20.09 6.91 2.15
CA ALA A 83 20.03 6.31 3.48
C ALA A 83 19.37 7.25 4.51
N ASN A 84 19.32 8.57 4.22
CA ASN A 84 18.57 9.52 5.02
C ASN A 84 17.06 9.42 4.72
N THR A 85 16.36 8.71 5.58
CA THR A 85 14.92 8.43 5.51
C THR A 85 14.10 9.33 6.45
N LYS A 86 14.47 10.62 6.51
CA LYS A 86 13.74 11.66 7.26
C LYS A 86 13.31 12.78 6.32
N LEU A 87 12.02 13.13 6.37
CA LEU A 87 11.45 14.31 5.70
C LEU A 87 10.54 15.06 6.67
N GLY A 88 10.96 16.27 7.06
CA GLY A 88 10.24 17.08 8.05
C GLY A 88 9.99 16.29 9.35
N PRO A 89 8.72 16.16 9.78
CA PRO A 89 8.37 15.46 11.02
C PRO A 89 8.37 13.93 10.91
N ILE A 90 8.49 13.35 9.69
CA ILE A 90 8.35 11.92 9.44
C ILE A 90 9.73 11.28 9.26
N THR A 91 10.02 10.24 10.04
CA THR A 91 11.24 9.44 9.92
C THR A 91 10.91 7.96 9.87
N VAL A 92 11.49 7.22 8.93
CA VAL A 92 11.38 5.76 8.84
C VAL A 92 12.74 5.13 9.10
N GLN A 93 12.89 4.38 10.19
CA GLN A 93 14.15 3.71 10.54
C GLN A 93 14.05 2.21 10.24
N THR A 94 15.02 1.69 9.48
CA THR A 94 15.24 0.24 9.40
C THR A 94 16.16 -0.15 10.55
N ILE A 95 15.62 -0.83 11.56
CA ILE A 95 16.38 -1.24 12.75
C ILE A 95 17.09 -2.56 12.46
N ILE A 96 16.35 -3.53 11.93
CA ILE A 96 16.87 -4.80 11.44
C ILE A 96 16.23 -5.02 10.06
N PRO A 97 17.02 -5.06 8.96
CA PRO A 97 16.49 -5.33 7.63
C PRO A 97 15.63 -6.59 7.60
N MET A 98 14.49 -6.54 6.91
CA MET A 98 13.53 -7.66 6.80
C MET A 98 12.99 -8.17 8.14
N ARG A 99 13.01 -7.35 9.20
CA ARG A 99 12.54 -7.77 10.52
C ARG A 99 11.89 -6.66 11.34
N ARG A 100 12.60 -5.54 11.57
CA ARG A 100 12.16 -4.51 12.53
C ARG A 100 12.33 -3.10 11.96
N HIS A 101 11.26 -2.32 12.05
CA HIS A 101 11.21 -0.94 11.60
C HIS A 101 10.63 -0.05 12.68
N ARG A 102 11.02 1.22 12.68
CA ARG A 102 10.43 2.25 13.54
C ARG A 102 10.00 3.44 12.70
N VAL A 103 8.79 3.93 12.91
CA VAL A 103 8.31 5.18 12.31
C VAL A 103 8.12 6.20 13.42
N LEU A 104 8.72 7.37 13.25
CA LEU A 104 8.60 8.50 14.16
C LEU A 104 7.88 9.64 13.46
N ILE A 105 6.89 10.21 14.15
CA ILE A 105 6.15 11.41 13.72
C ILE A 105 6.27 12.45 14.84
N SER A 106 6.68 13.67 14.53
CA SER A 106 6.84 14.75 15.50
C SER A 106 6.43 16.11 14.93
N ASP A 107 5.11 16.37 14.88
CA ASP A 107 4.50 17.66 14.57
C ASP A 107 3.41 18.00 15.60
N PRO A 108 3.80 18.39 16.84
CA PRO A 108 2.84 18.73 17.88
C PRO A 108 1.99 19.97 17.53
N GLU A 109 2.49 20.88 16.68
CA GLU A 109 1.78 22.08 16.25
C GLU A 109 0.53 21.73 15.42
N ARG A 110 0.65 20.76 14.50
CA ARG A 110 -0.49 20.20 13.75
C ARG A 110 -1.19 19.07 14.51
N GLY A 111 -0.65 18.65 15.65
CA GLY A 111 -1.21 17.59 16.48
C GLY A 111 -1.01 16.18 15.92
N PHE A 112 0.13 15.92 15.27
CA PHE A 112 0.53 14.59 14.80
C PHE A 112 1.82 14.16 15.50
N GLU A 113 1.73 13.16 16.35
CA GLU A 113 2.89 12.60 17.04
C GLU A 113 2.75 11.07 17.08
N ALA A 114 3.83 10.33 16.86
CA ALA A 114 3.81 8.86 16.97
C ALA A 114 5.21 8.29 17.17
N ASP A 115 5.27 7.17 17.90
CA ASP A 115 6.42 6.26 17.95
C ASP A 115 5.90 4.86 17.68
N LEU A 116 6.07 4.40 16.44
CA LEU A 116 5.52 3.15 15.93
C LEU A 116 6.64 2.16 15.71
N ARG A 117 6.52 0.96 16.25
CA ARG A 117 7.49 -0.12 16.05
C ARG A 117 6.80 -1.29 15.38
N PHE A 118 7.28 -1.62 14.18
CA PHE A 118 6.85 -2.79 13.43
C PHE A 118 7.77 -3.96 13.72
N GLU A 119 7.20 -5.09 14.06
CA GLU A 119 7.88 -6.37 14.18
C GLU A 119 7.30 -7.34 13.14
N GLY A 120 8.16 -7.84 12.25
CA GLY A 120 7.80 -8.85 11.26
C GLY A 120 7.37 -10.16 11.93
N GLY A 121 6.11 -10.54 11.72
CA GLY A 121 5.53 -11.80 12.17
C GLY A 121 5.58 -12.89 11.10
N THR A 122 6.08 -12.59 9.90
CA THR A 122 6.34 -13.53 8.81
C THR A 122 7.73 -13.26 8.20
N GLY A 123 8.20 -14.19 7.37
CA GLY A 123 9.24 -13.86 6.41
C GLY A 123 8.77 -12.78 5.42
N THR A 124 9.72 -12.00 4.90
CA THR A 124 9.47 -11.02 3.86
C THR A 124 9.22 -11.73 2.52
N HIS A 125 8.03 -11.56 1.97
CA HIS A 125 7.57 -12.14 0.71
C HIS A 125 7.93 -11.22 -0.46
N GLU A 126 8.60 -11.74 -1.47
CA GLU A 126 8.82 -11.04 -2.73
C GLU A 126 7.63 -11.33 -3.65
N GLU A 127 6.87 -10.29 -4.01
CA GLU A 127 5.76 -10.43 -4.95
C GLU A 127 6.29 -10.50 -6.39
N ASP A 128 5.57 -11.23 -7.24
CA ASP A 128 5.87 -11.25 -8.68
C ASP A 128 5.93 -9.83 -9.27
N ARG A 129 6.92 -9.61 -10.15
CA ARG A 129 7.14 -8.32 -10.84
C ARG A 129 5.91 -7.94 -11.67
N GLN A 130 5.41 -6.73 -11.43
CA GLN A 130 4.20 -6.20 -12.07
C GLN A 130 4.59 -5.35 -13.27
N VAL A 131 4.27 -5.83 -14.48
CA VAL A 131 4.59 -5.16 -15.74
C VAL A 131 3.30 -4.86 -16.51
N LEU A 132 3.01 -3.58 -16.73
CA LEU A 132 1.84 -3.12 -17.49
C LEU A 132 2.27 -2.17 -18.60
N HIS A 133 1.68 -2.34 -19.78
CA HIS A 133 1.89 -1.47 -20.93
C HIS A 133 0.61 -0.71 -21.29
N ASP A 134 0.78 0.53 -21.72
CA ASP A 134 -0.24 1.26 -22.48
C ASP A 134 0.22 1.36 -23.94
N GLY A 135 -0.33 0.49 -24.79
CA GLY A 135 0.16 0.32 -26.15
C GLY A 135 1.65 -0.04 -26.16
N VAL A 136 2.50 0.84 -26.70
CA VAL A 136 3.95 0.66 -26.76
C VAL A 136 4.69 1.26 -25.55
N GLN A 137 4.00 2.00 -24.68
CA GLN A 137 4.61 2.65 -23.52
C GLN A 137 4.59 1.71 -22.32
N LEU A 138 5.75 1.49 -21.70
CA LEU A 138 5.82 0.89 -20.37
C LEU A 138 5.17 1.83 -19.36
N SER A 139 4.02 1.41 -18.83
CA SER A 139 3.24 2.23 -17.89
C SER A 139 3.63 1.94 -16.45
N MET A 140 3.87 0.67 -16.12
CA MET A 140 4.27 0.22 -14.79
C MET A 140 5.25 -0.95 -14.95
N ASP A 141 6.30 -0.91 -14.15
CA ASP A 141 7.30 -1.96 -14.04
C ASP A 141 7.84 -1.92 -12.62
N VAL A 142 7.25 -2.73 -11.75
CA VAL A 142 7.45 -2.61 -10.31
C VAL A 142 7.74 -3.98 -9.71
N THR A 143 8.77 -4.02 -8.88
CA THR A 143 8.96 -5.10 -7.92
C THR A 143 8.50 -4.62 -6.56
N ARG A 144 7.91 -5.55 -5.79
CA ARG A 144 7.42 -5.31 -4.45
C ARG A 144 7.90 -6.42 -3.51
N MET A 145 8.21 -6.06 -2.28
CA MET A 145 8.18 -7.01 -1.18
C MET A 145 7.17 -6.61 -0.11
N THR A 146 6.57 -7.61 0.50
CA THR A 146 5.55 -7.44 1.53
C THR A 146 5.90 -8.29 2.75
N GLN A 147 5.78 -7.71 3.95
CA GLN A 147 6.00 -8.39 5.21
C GLN A 147 4.85 -8.09 6.16
N PHE A 148 4.37 -9.12 6.85
CA PHE A 148 3.22 -9.03 7.74
C PHE A 148 3.67 -9.17 9.17
N GLY A 149 3.04 -8.42 10.07
CA GLY A 149 3.50 -8.33 11.44
C GLY A 149 2.52 -7.63 12.35
N ALA A 150 3.07 -7.05 13.41
CA ALA A 150 2.31 -6.33 14.42
C ALA A 150 3.00 -5.03 14.84
N TRP A 151 2.20 -4.12 15.37
CA TRP A 151 2.66 -2.82 15.84
C TRP A 151 2.61 -2.69 17.36
N SER A 152 3.63 -2.03 17.90
CA SER A 152 3.66 -1.54 19.28
C SER A 152 4.05 -0.06 19.32
N GLY A 153 3.88 0.57 20.48
CA GLY A 153 4.14 2.00 20.67
C GLY A 153 2.85 2.79 20.74
N TRP A 154 2.81 3.99 20.16
CA TRP A 154 1.68 4.89 20.33
C TRP A 154 1.48 5.88 19.18
N ILE A 155 0.24 6.33 19.03
CA ILE A 155 -0.18 7.42 18.15
C ILE A 155 -0.84 8.49 19.02
N LYS A 156 -0.53 9.76 18.77
CA LYS A 156 -1.29 10.89 19.29
C LYS A 156 -1.69 11.78 18.11
N VAL A 157 -2.99 11.85 17.85
CA VAL A 157 -3.57 12.60 16.73
C VAL A 157 -4.64 13.54 17.24
N LYS A 158 -4.51 14.84 16.94
CA LYS A 158 -5.41 15.91 17.38
C LYS A 158 -5.78 15.82 18.87
N GLY A 159 -4.78 15.55 19.71
CA GLY A 159 -4.92 15.45 21.18
C GLY A 159 -5.35 14.07 21.69
N LYS A 160 -5.87 13.17 20.85
CA LYS A 160 -6.22 11.80 21.24
C LYS A 160 -5.00 10.89 21.19
N ARG A 161 -4.63 10.28 22.31
CA ARG A 161 -3.56 9.28 22.41
C ARG A 161 -4.13 7.86 22.34
N ILE A 162 -3.47 7.00 21.58
CA ILE A 162 -3.82 5.60 21.36
C ILE A 162 -2.55 4.77 21.57
N GLU A 163 -2.59 3.85 22.53
CA GLU A 163 -1.53 2.87 22.74
C GLU A 163 -1.75 1.66 21.83
N LEU A 164 -0.69 1.19 21.18
CA LEU A 164 -0.76 0.06 20.25
C LEU A 164 -0.37 -1.22 20.97
N ASN A 165 -1.32 -2.16 21.05
CA ASN A 165 -1.09 -3.49 21.58
C ASN A 165 -0.71 -4.44 20.42
N PRO A 166 0.51 -5.02 20.40
CA PRO A 166 0.93 -5.91 19.32
C PRO A 166 0.14 -7.22 19.25
N ALA A 167 -0.64 -7.58 20.29
CA ALA A 167 -1.53 -8.73 20.25
C ALA A 167 -2.74 -8.55 19.32
N VAL A 168 -3.12 -7.31 18.99
CA VAL A 168 -4.32 -7.00 18.20
C VAL A 168 -4.09 -5.99 17.07
N THR A 169 -2.98 -5.24 17.11
CA THR A 169 -2.62 -4.26 16.08
C THR A 169 -1.80 -4.94 15.00
N ASN A 170 -2.50 -5.55 14.04
CA ASN A 170 -1.87 -6.16 12.87
C ASN A 170 -1.29 -5.08 11.96
N GLY A 171 -0.36 -5.45 11.09
CA GLY A 171 0.20 -4.52 10.13
C GLY A 171 0.92 -5.18 8.98
N THR A 172 1.08 -4.37 7.94
CA THR A 172 1.77 -4.74 6.72
C THR A 172 2.82 -3.69 6.40
N ARG A 173 4.00 -4.19 6.05
CA ARG A 173 5.10 -3.43 5.49
C ARG A 173 5.21 -3.78 4.02
N ASP A 174 5.28 -2.75 3.20
CA ASP A 174 5.54 -2.81 1.77
C ASP A 174 6.83 -2.00 1.46
N ARG A 175 7.66 -2.55 0.58
CA ARG A 175 8.64 -1.77 -0.18
C ARG A 175 8.46 -2.09 -1.64
N SER A 176 8.30 -1.04 -2.44
CA SER A 176 8.29 -1.16 -3.88
C SER A 176 9.31 -0.23 -4.53
N TRP A 177 9.79 -0.62 -5.70
CA TRP A 177 10.71 0.15 -6.52
C TRP A 177 10.52 -0.20 -8.00
N GLY A 178 10.97 0.69 -8.88
CA GLY A 178 10.83 0.55 -10.32
C GLY A 178 10.19 1.77 -10.95
N ILE A 179 9.39 1.58 -12.00
CA ILE A 179 8.72 2.65 -12.75
C ILE A 179 7.22 2.58 -12.47
N ARG A 180 6.64 3.67 -11.97
CA ARG A 180 5.19 3.82 -11.78
C ARG A 180 4.76 5.26 -12.02
N PRO A 181 3.60 5.52 -12.65
CA PRO A 181 3.13 6.88 -12.88
C PRO A 181 3.05 7.66 -11.56
N CYS A 182 3.76 8.79 -11.54
CA CYS A 182 3.84 9.70 -10.39
C CYS A 182 4.12 11.12 -10.90
N GLY A 183 4.00 12.07 -9.98
CA GLY A 183 4.22 13.49 -10.16
C GLY A 183 3.17 14.17 -11.03
N GLU A 184 3.55 15.31 -11.59
CA GLU A 184 2.63 16.16 -12.35
C GLU A 184 2.19 15.47 -13.64
N ASN A 185 0.95 15.74 -14.04
CA ASN A 185 0.43 15.29 -15.33
C ASN A 185 1.31 15.81 -16.48
N GLY A 186 1.71 14.92 -17.38
CA GLY A 186 2.38 15.29 -18.62
C GLY A 186 1.43 15.93 -19.64
N GLY A 187 1.97 16.39 -20.77
CA GLY A 187 1.18 16.98 -21.86
C GLY A 187 0.21 16.02 -22.55
N ARG A 188 0.35 14.70 -22.31
CA ARG A 188 -0.67 13.69 -22.61
C ARG A 188 -1.08 13.03 -21.30
N PRO A 189 -2.36 12.68 -21.10
CA PRO A 189 -2.80 11.92 -19.93
C PRO A 189 -1.97 10.63 -19.84
N HIS A 190 -1.31 10.40 -18.70
CA HIS A 190 -0.68 9.12 -18.41
C HIS A 190 -1.76 8.07 -18.47
N ARG A 191 -1.68 7.16 -19.44
CA ARG A 191 -2.72 6.18 -19.62
C ARG A 191 -2.50 4.96 -18.70
N TRP A 192 -2.82 5.16 -17.43
CA TRP A 192 -3.72 4.17 -16.80
C TRP A 192 -5.14 4.21 -17.42
N ALA A 193 -5.30 4.95 -18.53
CA ALA A 193 -6.52 5.64 -18.94
C ALA A 193 -7.40 4.81 -19.86
N SER A 194 -6.99 3.62 -20.29
CA SER A 194 -7.99 2.63 -20.72
C SER A 194 -8.58 1.98 -19.47
N GLN A 195 -7.76 1.41 -18.59
CA GLN A 195 -8.23 0.76 -17.37
C GLN A 195 -7.09 0.47 -16.36
N PHE A 196 -7.41 0.55 -15.06
CA PHE A 196 -6.61 0.04 -13.96
C PHE A 196 -7.53 -0.60 -12.91
N TYR A 197 -7.58 -1.93 -12.87
CA TYR A 197 -8.43 -2.71 -11.98
C TYR A 197 -7.57 -3.62 -11.11
N PHE A 198 -7.41 -3.25 -9.85
CA PHE A 198 -6.42 -3.80 -8.93
C PHE A 198 -7.08 -4.24 -7.62
N GLY A 199 -6.75 -5.45 -7.19
CA GLY A 199 -7.08 -5.96 -5.86
C GLY A 199 -5.84 -6.44 -5.13
N TRP A 200 -5.73 -6.13 -3.84
CA TRP A 200 -4.67 -6.63 -2.98
C TRP A 200 -5.21 -7.00 -1.62
N SER A 201 -4.94 -8.22 -1.18
CA SER A 201 -5.60 -8.83 -0.03
C SER A 201 -4.60 -9.45 0.93
N GLN A 202 -4.88 -9.33 2.21
CA GLN A 202 -4.01 -9.79 3.29
C GLN A 202 -4.90 -10.20 4.45
N THR A 203 -4.83 -11.47 4.85
CA THR A 203 -5.74 -12.02 5.86
C THR A 203 -4.95 -12.74 6.93
N PHE A 204 -5.19 -12.39 8.20
CA PHE A 204 -4.29 -12.66 9.31
C PHE A 204 -4.74 -13.87 10.13
N TRP A 205 -4.39 -15.07 9.70
CA TRP A 205 -4.77 -16.30 10.39
C TRP A 205 -3.85 -16.59 11.58
N LYS A 206 -4.24 -17.59 12.38
CA LYS A 206 -3.47 -18.00 13.56
C LYS A 206 -2.04 -18.41 13.17
N ASP A 207 -1.89 -19.21 12.12
CA ASP A 207 -0.62 -19.86 11.78
C ASP A 207 0.04 -19.30 10.50
N PHE A 208 -0.70 -18.53 9.69
CA PHE A 208 -0.22 -17.98 8.42
C PHE A 208 -0.93 -16.67 8.05
N ILE A 209 -0.41 -15.99 7.03
CA ILE A 209 -1.07 -14.91 6.32
C ILE A 209 -1.43 -15.41 4.93
N LEU A 210 -2.69 -15.25 4.51
CA LEU A 210 -3.06 -15.44 3.10
C LEU A 210 -3.03 -14.10 2.40
N HIS A 211 -2.19 -14.04 1.37
CA HIS A 211 -1.88 -12.85 0.59
C HIS A 211 -2.25 -13.06 -0.88
N GLY A 212 -2.78 -12.02 -1.53
CA GLY A 212 -3.06 -12.06 -2.96
C GLY A 212 -2.98 -10.69 -3.60
N VAL A 213 -2.41 -10.64 -4.80
CA VAL A 213 -2.39 -9.52 -5.72
C VAL A 213 -3.15 -9.95 -6.97
N LEU A 214 -3.99 -9.08 -7.51
CA LEU A 214 -4.60 -9.29 -8.81
C LEU A 214 -4.73 -7.99 -9.59
N PHE A 215 -4.57 -8.10 -10.90
CA PHE A 215 -4.96 -7.11 -11.89
C PHE A 215 -5.86 -7.80 -12.91
N ALA A 216 -6.97 -7.17 -13.27
CA ALA A 216 -7.88 -7.67 -14.28
C ALA A 216 -7.89 -6.75 -15.51
N ASP A 217 -8.10 -7.30 -16.70
CA ASP A 217 -8.37 -6.52 -17.90
C ASP A 217 -9.85 -6.09 -18.01
N GLN A 218 -10.23 -5.40 -19.09
CA GLN A 218 -11.60 -4.92 -19.28
C GLN A 218 -12.64 -6.07 -19.30
N LYS A 219 -12.26 -7.27 -19.77
CA LYS A 219 -13.13 -8.45 -19.81
C LYS A 219 -13.22 -9.16 -18.46
N GLY A 220 -12.35 -8.78 -17.54
CA GLY A 220 -12.26 -9.34 -16.20
C GLY A 220 -11.25 -10.47 -16.08
N ASP A 221 -10.51 -10.76 -17.15
CA ASP A 221 -9.46 -11.77 -17.15
C ASP A 221 -8.29 -11.29 -16.31
N LEU A 222 -7.76 -12.18 -15.46
CA LEU A 222 -6.60 -11.87 -14.63
C LEU A 222 -5.35 -11.79 -15.52
N VAL A 223 -4.76 -10.60 -15.60
CA VAL A 223 -3.53 -10.34 -16.37
C VAL A 223 -2.28 -10.38 -15.52
N ILE A 224 -2.42 -10.10 -14.23
CA ILE A 224 -1.38 -10.30 -13.21
C ILE A 224 -2.07 -10.90 -12.00
N SER A 225 -1.53 -11.99 -11.47
CA SER A 225 -2.01 -12.58 -10.23
C SER A 225 -0.87 -13.28 -9.51
N SER A 226 -0.63 -12.91 -8.26
CA SER A 226 0.36 -13.56 -7.41
C SER A 226 -0.18 -13.66 -5.99
N GLY A 227 0.37 -14.56 -5.19
CA GLY A 227 -0.10 -14.75 -3.83
C GLY A 227 0.45 -16.00 -3.18
N GLY A 228 0.26 -16.07 -1.87
CA GLY A 228 0.82 -17.12 -1.05
C GLY A 228 0.16 -17.22 0.31
N THR A 229 0.26 -18.41 0.91
CA THR A 229 0.18 -18.54 2.36
C THR A 229 1.57 -18.46 2.94
N ILE A 230 1.78 -17.47 3.79
CA ILE A 230 3.08 -17.12 4.36
C ILE A 230 3.02 -17.47 5.85
N PRO A 231 3.78 -18.49 6.31
CA PRO A 231 3.74 -18.93 7.71
C PRO A 231 4.18 -17.84 8.67
N ARG A 232 3.59 -17.86 9.88
CA ARG A 232 4.08 -17.03 10.98
C ARG A 232 5.42 -17.55 11.48
N VAL A 233 6.28 -16.62 11.87
CA VAL A 233 7.60 -16.91 12.44
C VAL A 233 7.70 -16.36 13.86
N PRO A 234 8.52 -16.98 14.74
CA PRO A 234 8.75 -16.45 16.08
C PRO A 234 9.45 -15.09 16.05
N ALA A 235 9.43 -14.40 17.19
CA ALA A 235 10.26 -13.22 17.47
C ALA A 235 11.75 -13.53 17.24
N GLY A 236 12.53 -12.55 16.79
CA GLY A 236 13.97 -12.71 16.54
C GLY A 236 14.65 -11.41 16.12
N ASP A 237 15.99 -11.42 16.13
CA ASP A 237 16.83 -10.25 15.81
C ASP A 237 17.64 -10.45 14.51
N GLU A 238 17.21 -11.36 13.65
CA GLU A 238 17.83 -11.62 12.35
C GLU A 238 16.86 -11.32 11.20
N PRO A 239 17.35 -10.98 9.99
CA PRO A 239 16.53 -10.90 8.79
C PRO A 239 15.75 -12.20 8.53
N VAL A 240 14.50 -12.10 8.08
CA VAL A 240 13.69 -13.27 7.71
C VAL A 240 13.07 -13.10 6.33
N PHE A 241 13.27 -14.09 5.46
CA PHE A 241 12.76 -14.13 4.09
C PHE A 241 11.70 -15.23 3.96
N ALA A 242 10.62 -14.97 3.23
CA ALA A 242 9.51 -15.91 3.13
C ALA A 242 9.93 -17.26 2.50
N ARG A 243 10.83 -17.21 1.51
CA ARG A 243 11.45 -18.39 0.87
C ARG A 243 12.11 -19.37 1.84
N ASP A 244 12.56 -18.88 3.00
CA ASP A 244 13.25 -19.68 4.03
C ASP A 244 12.29 -20.15 5.14
N THR A 245 11.00 -19.81 5.03
CA THR A 245 9.99 -20.05 6.08
C THR A 245 8.88 -21.03 5.65
N GLY A 246 8.97 -21.60 4.45
CA GLY A 246 7.99 -22.54 3.94
C GLY A 246 6.73 -21.88 3.38
N GLU A 247 6.86 -20.72 2.74
CA GLU A 247 5.76 -20.13 2.00
C GLU A 247 5.22 -21.09 0.93
N VAL A 248 3.91 -21.07 0.73
CA VAL A 248 3.23 -21.93 -0.25
C VAL A 248 2.41 -21.06 -1.17
N ALA A 249 2.54 -21.28 -2.49
CA ALA A 249 1.76 -20.56 -3.48
C ALA A 249 0.25 -20.67 -3.20
N ALA A 250 -0.43 -19.54 -3.30
CA ALA A 250 -1.89 -19.44 -3.22
C ALA A 250 -2.27 -18.29 -4.15
N THR A 251 -2.41 -18.61 -5.44
CA THR A 251 -2.54 -17.59 -6.49
C THR A 251 -4.02 -17.26 -6.71
N PRO A 252 -4.43 -15.99 -6.73
CA PRO A 252 -5.78 -15.62 -7.16
C PRO A 252 -6.08 -16.16 -8.56
N VAL A 253 -7.20 -16.88 -8.70
CA VAL A 253 -7.67 -17.45 -9.98
C VAL A 253 -9.10 -17.04 -10.31
N GLY A 254 -9.74 -16.28 -9.43
CA GLY A 254 -11.08 -15.75 -9.65
C GLY A 254 -11.47 -14.78 -8.55
N TYR A 255 -12.38 -13.86 -8.88
CA TYR A 255 -12.86 -12.86 -7.94
C TYR A 255 -14.33 -12.51 -8.22
N THR A 256 -15.00 -11.97 -7.21
CA THR A 256 -16.32 -11.37 -7.34
C THR A 256 -16.37 -10.17 -6.42
N PHE A 257 -16.50 -8.97 -7.00
CA PHE A 257 -16.51 -7.71 -6.28
C PHE A 257 -17.89 -7.06 -6.41
N ASN A 258 -18.55 -6.85 -5.28
CA ASN A 258 -19.85 -6.20 -5.21
C ASN A 258 -19.70 -4.79 -4.67
N TYR A 259 -20.30 -3.81 -5.33
CA TYR A 259 -20.09 -2.39 -5.02
C TYR A 259 -21.24 -1.80 -4.20
N LEU A 260 -20.95 -0.74 -3.45
CA LEU A 260 -21.98 0.13 -2.90
C LEU A 260 -22.63 0.94 -4.05
N PRO A 261 -23.96 1.20 -3.99
CA PRO A 261 -24.66 2.06 -4.94
C PRO A 261 -23.94 3.36 -5.21
N ASN A 262 -23.87 3.75 -6.49
CA ASN A 262 -23.29 5.00 -6.96
C ASN A 262 -21.84 5.22 -6.53
N SER A 263 -21.05 4.15 -6.40
CA SER A 263 -19.63 4.24 -6.05
C SER A 263 -18.76 3.21 -6.78
N ARG A 264 -17.44 3.27 -6.54
CA ARG A 264 -16.51 2.16 -6.79
C ARG A 264 -15.99 1.52 -5.49
N ARG A 265 -16.72 1.70 -4.40
CA ARG A 265 -16.41 1.15 -3.07
C ARG A 265 -17.00 -0.25 -2.92
N LEU A 266 -16.24 -1.21 -2.40
CA LEU A 266 -16.73 -2.57 -2.20
C LEU A 266 -17.68 -2.64 -1.00
N ARG A 267 -18.83 -3.28 -1.23
CA ARG A 267 -19.78 -3.76 -0.21
C ARG A 267 -19.38 -5.14 0.29
N SER A 268 -18.90 -6.00 -0.60
CA SER A 268 -18.37 -7.33 -0.28
C SER A 268 -17.48 -7.81 -1.41
N ALA A 269 -16.62 -8.78 -1.11
CA ALA A 269 -15.78 -9.41 -2.12
C ALA A 269 -15.61 -10.90 -1.84
N LYS A 270 -15.33 -11.66 -2.89
CA LYS A 270 -14.90 -13.06 -2.83
C LYS A 270 -13.67 -13.22 -3.71
N LEU A 271 -12.64 -13.88 -3.20
CA LEU A 271 -11.44 -14.24 -3.93
C LEU A 271 -11.23 -15.75 -3.88
N LYS A 272 -10.91 -16.35 -5.02
CA LYS A 272 -10.56 -17.77 -5.16
C LYS A 272 -9.06 -17.90 -5.35
N PHE A 273 -8.43 -18.73 -4.53
CA PHE A 273 -6.99 -18.97 -4.53
C PHE A 273 -6.71 -20.41 -4.91
N LYS A 274 -5.89 -20.63 -5.94
CA LYS A 274 -5.40 -21.96 -6.32
C LYS A 274 -4.12 -22.27 -5.55
N ARG A 275 -4.11 -23.40 -4.83
CA ARG A 275 -2.96 -23.95 -4.13
C ARG A 275 -2.29 -25.08 -4.93
N PRO A 276 -1.07 -25.50 -4.55
CA PRO A 276 -0.47 -26.74 -5.08
C PRO A 276 -1.43 -27.93 -4.98
N GLY A 277 -1.40 -28.81 -5.98
CA GLY A 277 -2.33 -29.93 -6.09
C GLY A 277 -3.71 -29.57 -6.64
N GLY A 278 -3.99 -28.29 -6.92
CA GLY A 278 -5.23 -27.84 -7.56
C GLY A 278 -6.38 -27.54 -6.59
N GLU A 279 -6.13 -27.63 -5.29
CA GLU A 279 -7.08 -27.19 -4.26
C GLU A 279 -7.44 -25.71 -4.46
N ILE A 280 -8.73 -25.38 -4.34
CA ILE A 280 -9.24 -24.01 -4.39
C ILE A 280 -9.69 -23.59 -3.01
N TRP A 281 -9.08 -22.54 -2.50
CA TRP A 281 -9.54 -21.82 -1.32
C TRP A 281 -10.40 -20.63 -1.73
N GLU A 282 -11.43 -20.34 -0.95
CA GLU A 282 -12.35 -19.23 -1.20
C GLU A 282 -12.43 -18.33 0.02
N ALA A 283 -11.98 -17.10 -0.12
CA ALA A 283 -12.01 -16.09 0.93
C ALA A 283 -13.11 -15.07 0.64
N GLU A 284 -14.02 -14.90 1.58
CA GLU A 284 -15.13 -13.95 1.56
C GLU A 284 -14.82 -12.77 2.47
N TYR A 285 -14.97 -11.55 1.97
CA TYR A 285 -14.61 -10.31 2.66
C TYR A 285 -15.87 -9.48 2.92
N GLU A 286 -16.05 -9.11 4.18
CA GLU A 286 -17.08 -8.19 4.66
C GLU A 286 -16.41 -6.92 5.23
N PRO A 287 -16.31 -5.84 4.44
CA PRO A 287 -15.77 -4.57 4.89
C PRO A 287 -16.47 -3.99 6.12
N LEU A 288 -15.69 -3.47 7.07
CA LEU A 288 -16.14 -2.82 8.30
C LEU A 288 -15.93 -1.30 8.24
N VAL A 289 -14.70 -0.88 7.94
CA VAL A 289 -14.31 0.53 7.82
C VAL A 289 -13.46 0.72 6.58
N THR A 290 -13.47 1.93 6.03
CA THR A 290 -12.66 2.25 4.86
C THR A 290 -11.69 3.38 5.12
N PHE A 291 -10.44 3.15 4.75
CA PHE A 291 -9.39 4.15 4.68
C PHE A 291 -9.21 4.62 3.23
N ALA A 292 -9.27 5.93 3.01
CA ALA A 292 -9.02 6.52 1.70
C ALA A 292 -7.51 6.68 1.48
N MET A 293 -6.95 6.04 0.46
CA MET A 293 -5.50 6.03 0.22
C MET A 293 -4.95 7.40 -0.23
N ALA A 294 -5.83 8.31 -0.67
CA ALA A 294 -5.50 9.72 -0.89
C ALA A 294 -4.89 10.39 0.35
N GLY A 295 -5.23 9.93 1.56
CA GLY A 295 -4.67 10.47 2.80
C GLY A 295 -3.17 10.21 3.00
N VAL A 296 -2.58 9.35 2.16
CA VAL A 296 -1.12 9.16 2.07
C VAL A 296 -0.60 9.40 0.64
N GLY A 297 -1.35 10.19 -0.15
CA GLY A 297 -0.94 10.73 -1.45
C GLY A 297 -1.42 9.97 -2.68
N TYR A 298 -2.07 8.81 -2.56
CA TYR A 298 -2.54 8.07 -3.74
C TYR A 298 -3.66 8.82 -4.45
N PHE A 299 -3.43 9.23 -5.69
CA PHE A 299 -4.37 10.01 -6.51
C PHE A 299 -4.79 11.36 -5.92
N HIS A 300 -4.15 11.81 -4.82
CA HIS A 300 -4.51 13.07 -4.19
C HIS A 300 -4.30 14.23 -5.18
N PRO A 301 -5.28 15.13 -5.36
CA PRO A 301 -5.24 16.16 -6.41
C PRO A 301 -4.05 17.12 -6.29
N THR A 302 -3.62 17.46 -5.06
CA THR A 302 -2.52 18.40 -4.80
C THR A 302 -1.30 17.82 -4.07
N TRP A 303 -1.44 16.67 -3.41
CA TRP A 303 -0.42 15.96 -2.63
C TRP A 303 -0.09 14.58 -3.22
N GLY A 304 -0.29 14.46 -4.54
CA GLY A 304 0.07 13.28 -5.30
C GLY A 304 1.56 12.94 -5.17
N HIS A 305 1.87 11.65 -5.27
CA HIS A 305 3.22 11.13 -5.13
C HIS A 305 4.20 11.74 -6.13
N GLY A 306 5.41 12.09 -5.71
CA GLY A 306 6.47 12.61 -6.58
C GLY A 306 6.17 13.97 -7.22
N CYS A 307 5.14 14.67 -6.76
CA CYS A 307 4.85 16.05 -7.18
C CYS A 307 5.79 17.03 -6.49
N PHE A 308 6.41 17.92 -7.25
CA PHE A 308 7.23 18.98 -6.71
C PHE A 308 6.36 20.08 -6.08
N LYS A 309 6.66 20.45 -4.83
CA LYS A 309 5.92 21.48 -4.08
C LYS A 309 6.82 22.60 -3.55
N GLY A 310 7.99 22.78 -4.17
CA GLY A 310 9.07 23.62 -3.64
C GLY A 310 10.07 22.81 -2.81
N ALA A 311 11.09 23.48 -2.27
CA ALA A 311 12.15 22.83 -1.50
C ALA A 311 11.64 22.10 -0.25
N TYR A 312 10.55 22.59 0.34
CA TYR A 312 9.85 21.97 1.45
C TYR A 312 8.40 22.47 1.51
N ALA A 313 7.45 21.56 1.69
CA ALA A 313 6.05 21.84 1.93
C ALA A 313 5.44 20.82 2.90
N ILE A 314 4.56 21.29 3.76
CA ILE A 314 3.83 20.48 4.74
C ILE A 314 2.42 21.03 4.92
N ASP A 315 1.44 20.14 5.01
CA ASP A 315 0.05 20.50 5.26
C ASP A 315 -0.71 19.33 5.87
N ASP A 316 -1.85 19.60 6.49
CA ASP A 316 -2.71 18.58 7.07
C ASP A 316 -4.18 18.78 6.72
N GLU A 317 -4.91 17.68 6.68
CA GLU A 317 -6.34 17.67 6.43
C GLU A 317 -7.05 16.67 7.33
N THR A 318 -8.34 16.87 7.52
CA THR A 318 -9.19 15.96 8.28
C THR A 318 -10.46 15.72 7.51
N TRP A 319 -10.76 14.45 7.28
CA TRP A 319 -11.94 14.04 6.56
C TRP A 319 -12.89 13.28 7.48
N ASP A 320 -14.15 13.68 7.47
CA ASP A 320 -15.24 12.91 8.07
C ASP A 320 -15.63 11.82 7.06
N VAL A 321 -15.36 10.55 7.38
CA VAL A 321 -15.42 9.43 6.43
C VAL A 321 -16.84 9.27 5.87
N ASP A 322 -17.86 9.50 6.69
CA ASP A 322 -19.26 9.37 6.30
C ASP A 322 -19.76 10.55 5.44
N LYS A 323 -18.99 11.63 5.38
CA LYS A 323 -19.30 12.84 4.57
C LYS A 323 -18.45 12.95 3.31
N MET A 324 -17.54 12.01 3.08
CA MET A 324 -16.74 12.00 1.85
C MET A 324 -17.63 11.79 0.63
N ASP A 325 -17.41 12.58 -0.42
CA ASP A 325 -17.99 12.33 -1.74
C ASP A 325 -17.22 11.20 -2.44
N ILE A 326 -17.59 9.95 -2.11
CA ILE A 326 -16.95 8.74 -2.65
C ILE A 326 -17.21 8.52 -4.15
N THR A 327 -17.87 9.46 -4.84
CA THR A 327 -17.99 9.49 -6.31
C THR A 327 -16.78 10.15 -6.98
N GLN A 328 -15.98 10.89 -6.22
CA GLN A 328 -14.78 11.54 -6.72
C GLN A 328 -13.68 10.52 -7.02
N ALA A 329 -13.13 10.60 -8.24
CA ALA A 329 -12.13 9.66 -8.74
C ALA A 329 -10.91 9.47 -7.82
N HIS A 330 -10.44 10.54 -7.18
CA HIS A 330 -9.29 10.48 -6.26
C HIS A 330 -9.56 9.67 -4.97
N LEU A 331 -10.83 9.31 -4.69
CA LEU A 331 -11.24 8.51 -3.53
C LEU A 331 -11.60 7.06 -3.88
N PHE A 332 -11.35 6.63 -5.12
CA PHE A 332 -11.61 5.25 -5.55
C PHE A 332 -10.58 4.26 -5.04
N HIS A 333 -9.34 4.70 -4.79
CA HIS A 333 -8.29 3.87 -4.21
C HIS A 333 -8.44 3.81 -2.69
N VAL A 334 -8.80 2.65 -2.17
CA VAL A 334 -9.06 2.44 -0.74
C VAL A 334 -8.44 1.17 -0.20
N GLN A 335 -8.23 1.14 1.12
CA GLN A 335 -8.10 -0.09 1.89
C GLN A 335 -9.26 -0.23 2.86
N GLN A 336 -9.85 -1.42 2.92
CA GLN A 336 -10.95 -1.74 3.81
C GLN A 336 -10.52 -2.79 4.83
N VAL A 337 -10.76 -2.52 6.11
CA VAL A 337 -10.65 -3.56 7.15
C VAL A 337 -11.85 -4.47 7.01
N CYS A 338 -11.62 -5.76 6.88
CA CYS A 338 -12.65 -6.75 6.59
C CYS A 338 -12.69 -7.82 7.67
N LYS A 339 -13.91 -8.29 8.01
CA LYS A 339 -14.07 -9.67 8.47
C LYS A 339 -13.90 -10.60 7.28
N VAL A 340 -13.23 -11.72 7.48
CA VAL A 340 -12.93 -12.67 6.42
C VAL A 340 -13.39 -14.06 6.81
N THR A 341 -14.10 -14.73 5.91
CA THR A 341 -14.46 -16.14 6.04
C THR A 341 -13.75 -16.96 4.97
N LEU A 342 -12.95 -17.96 5.36
CA LEU A 342 -12.26 -18.88 4.46
C LEU A 342 -13.03 -20.19 4.38
N ASN A 343 -13.31 -20.63 3.15
CA ASN A 343 -14.03 -21.87 2.83
C ASN A 343 -15.37 -22.02 3.59
N GLY A 344 -16.05 -20.90 3.85
CA GLY A 344 -17.33 -20.84 4.57
C GLY A 344 -17.26 -21.21 6.05
N LYS A 345 -16.07 -21.36 6.65
CA LYS A 345 -15.90 -21.92 8.00
C LYS A 345 -15.02 -21.08 8.88
N GLU A 346 -13.76 -20.92 8.49
CA GLU A 346 -12.76 -20.27 9.34
C GLU A 346 -12.91 -18.76 9.25
N LYS A 347 -12.92 -18.08 10.39
CA LYS A 347 -13.10 -16.63 10.47
C LYS A 347 -11.83 -15.95 10.91
N SER A 348 -11.49 -14.86 10.24
CA SER A 348 -10.37 -13.99 10.60
C SER A 348 -10.69 -12.54 10.21
N VAL A 349 -9.67 -11.70 10.24
CA VAL A 349 -9.69 -10.30 9.81
C VAL A 349 -8.59 -10.09 8.78
N GLY A 350 -8.76 -9.04 7.99
CA GLY A 350 -7.78 -8.71 6.97
C GLY A 350 -8.02 -7.35 6.36
N ILE A 351 -7.18 -7.03 5.40
CA ILE A 351 -7.30 -5.85 4.56
C ILE A 351 -7.62 -6.28 3.15
N LEU A 352 -8.54 -5.56 2.53
CA LEU A 352 -8.75 -5.58 1.08
C LEU A 352 -8.50 -4.18 0.53
N GLU A 353 -7.44 -4.04 -0.26
CA GLU A 353 -7.19 -2.89 -1.11
C GLU A 353 -7.88 -3.09 -2.45
N HIS A 354 -8.56 -2.05 -2.93
CA HIS A 354 -9.17 -2.05 -4.24
C HIS A 354 -9.01 -0.69 -4.91
N THR A 355 -8.70 -0.73 -6.20
CA THR A 355 -8.69 0.44 -7.08
C THR A 355 -9.28 0.03 -8.42
N ALA A 356 -10.27 0.77 -8.89
CA ALA A 356 -10.86 0.55 -10.19
C ALA A 356 -10.99 1.89 -10.94
N PHE A 357 -10.25 2.04 -12.05
CA PHE A 357 -10.40 3.10 -13.04
C PHE A 357 -10.64 2.48 -14.40
N GLY A 358 -11.44 3.14 -15.25
CA GLY A 358 -11.75 2.65 -16.59
C GLY A 358 -12.85 1.59 -16.65
N PRO A 359 -13.17 1.11 -17.87
CA PRO A 359 -14.22 0.15 -18.13
C PRO A 359 -13.88 -1.24 -17.62
N HIS A 360 -14.86 -1.94 -17.06
CA HIS A 360 -14.73 -3.31 -16.58
C HIS A 360 -16.07 -4.02 -16.75
N ASP A 361 -16.15 -4.91 -17.73
CA ASP A 361 -17.39 -5.55 -18.16
C ASP A 361 -18.11 -6.30 -17.01
N PRO A 362 -17.42 -7.11 -16.17
CA PRO A 362 -18.07 -7.80 -15.05
C PRO A 362 -18.64 -6.87 -13.97
N SER A 363 -18.04 -5.70 -13.77
CA SER A 363 -18.56 -4.70 -12.81
C SER A 363 -19.54 -3.72 -13.43
N GLY A 364 -19.69 -3.73 -14.76
CA GLY A 364 -20.55 -2.80 -15.48
C GLY A 364 -19.99 -1.39 -15.67
N PHE A 365 -18.75 -1.11 -15.28
CA PHE A 365 -18.10 0.20 -15.50
C PHE A 365 -17.85 0.42 -16.99
N LYS A 366 -18.17 1.61 -17.50
CA LYS A 366 -18.08 1.97 -18.91
C LYS A 366 -17.10 3.10 -19.21
N GLU A 367 -16.81 3.94 -18.23
CA GLU A 367 -15.97 5.12 -18.41
C GLU A 367 -14.81 5.12 -17.41
N PHE A 368 -13.93 6.12 -17.52
CA PHE A 368 -12.78 6.24 -16.62
C PHE A 368 -13.18 6.31 -15.15
N ALA A 369 -14.25 7.06 -14.84
CA ALA A 369 -14.66 7.35 -13.47
C ALA A 369 -16.18 7.28 -13.25
N ASP A 370 -16.95 6.60 -14.12
CA ASP A 370 -18.34 6.30 -13.83
C ASP A 370 -18.48 5.38 -12.61
N THR A 371 -19.62 5.44 -11.94
CA THR A 371 -19.87 4.68 -10.71
C THR A 371 -20.86 3.53 -10.94
N TRP A 372 -20.79 2.52 -10.07
CA TRP A 372 -21.68 1.36 -10.17
C TRP A 372 -23.12 1.81 -9.91
N LYS A 373 -24.04 1.41 -10.78
CA LYS A 373 -25.48 1.68 -10.63
C LYS A 373 -26.22 0.39 -10.27
N PRO A 374 -27.10 0.39 -9.26
CA PRO A 374 -28.01 -0.73 -9.04
C PRO A 374 -28.80 -0.99 -10.33
N GLY A 375 -28.82 -2.25 -10.75
CA GLY A 375 -29.64 -2.72 -11.88
C GLY A 375 -31.12 -2.79 -11.55
#